data_AF-A0A0Q4QP44-F1
#
_entry.id   AF-A0A0Q4QP44-F1
#
_cell.length_a   1.000
_cell.length_b   1.000
_cell.length_c   1.000
_cell.angle_alpha   90.00
_cell.angle_beta   90.00
_cell.angle_gamma   90.00
#
_symmetry.space_group_name_H-M   'P 1'
#
loop_
_entity.id
_entity.type
_entity.pdbx_description
1 polymer ?
#
loop_
_entity_poly.entity_id
_entity_poly.type
_entity_poly.pdbx_seq_one_letter_code
_entity_poly.pdbx_strand_id
1 'polypeptide(L)'
;MRAIPSRRLSRPRAPLPDRGPLSMSISLRSLATLVLALAGGGVAAAPVLQHYQHEQVLGTSLRMSVAGVGPAEAEAAHAAALAEIGRLEAVFSTWREDSELSRLNRAGAPLPVSPELRRLLALCEHWREASDGAFSCRLGGPLQAWREAAATGVLPDRVQLRRQARALAQLQPEPASVLPAPSPGLLQWQVDGVAKGHILDLALQRARDAAPQASGIALDIGGDAVYWGGPEAGQGWRVGVADPLAPADNAAPRATLQLRSLAIASSGHRSRGFKVGRRQYSHLLDPMEGWPLAYPPSATVVAPDAATADALATALSVMPIRDGLAWVEQLPGVEALVVSDRGVSFASSGWHRLLSVETGAAAAAWPRPLRIDYEIPTHDAARYRAPYLALWIARPDGSPVRQLLVLGDRSRYLQELPQWWRLYGRDDESAVHGIARPTRLPGHYSVTWDGLDDQGRPCPPGEYRIELEAAREHGGRQRLSLAVHALDGQARHLPRAGDEIGALYAHRGDDAP
;
A
#
# COMPACT_ATOMS: atom_id res chain seq x y z
N MET A 1 -54.55 -82.79 -7.52
CA MET A 1 -54.17 -81.58 -6.75
C MET A 1 -53.92 -80.44 -7.72
N ARG A 2 -54.69 -79.36 -7.50
CA ARG A 2 -54.66 -77.95 -7.97
C ARG A 2 -53.66 -77.46 -9.04
N ALA A 3 -54.20 -76.79 -10.07
CA ALA A 3 -53.67 -75.56 -10.69
C ALA A 3 -54.86 -74.76 -11.32
N ILE A 4 -55.16 -73.53 -10.87
CA ILE A 4 -54.92 -72.20 -11.51
C ILE A 4 -55.81 -71.91 -12.75
N PRO A 5 -56.34 -70.68 -12.99
CA PRO A 5 -57.12 -69.72 -12.19
C PRO A 5 -58.51 -69.39 -12.83
N SER A 6 -59.30 -68.53 -12.19
CA SER A 6 -60.71 -68.24 -12.49
C SER A 6 -60.98 -67.26 -13.66
N ARG A 7 -61.92 -67.65 -14.54
CA ARG A 7 -62.62 -66.83 -15.56
C ARG A 7 -63.97 -66.29 -15.03
N ARG A 8 -64.40 -65.09 -15.48
CA ARG A 8 -65.78 -64.70 -15.87
C ARG A 8 -65.67 -63.56 -16.90
N LEU A 9 -65.98 -63.71 -18.20
CA LEU A 9 -67.27 -63.79 -18.94
C LEU A 9 -68.08 -62.49 -19.00
N SER A 10 -68.14 -61.82 -20.16
CA SER A 10 -69.30 -61.77 -21.09
C SER A 10 -69.23 -60.61 -22.13
N ARG A 11 -69.74 -60.88 -23.35
CA ARG A 11 -69.91 -60.05 -24.59
C ARG A 11 -71.36 -59.46 -24.63
N PRO A 12 -71.80 -58.49 -25.49
CA PRO A 12 -71.75 -58.50 -26.98
C PRO A 12 -71.76 -57.12 -27.73
N ARG A 13 -72.14 -57.14 -29.04
CA ARG A 13 -71.74 -56.34 -30.25
C ARG A 13 -72.58 -55.09 -30.65
N ALA A 14 -71.91 -54.17 -31.40
CA ALA A 14 -72.27 -53.36 -32.62
C ALA A 14 -73.38 -52.27 -32.53
N PRO A 15 -73.50 -51.24 -33.45
CA PRO A 15 -72.89 -51.06 -34.80
C PRO A 15 -72.32 -49.65 -35.17
N LEU A 16 -71.74 -49.52 -36.38
CA LEU A 16 -71.32 -48.29 -37.09
C LEU A 16 -72.50 -47.62 -37.84
N PRO A 17 -72.40 -46.31 -38.19
CA PRO A 17 -72.33 -45.98 -39.62
C PRO A 17 -71.48 -44.76 -40.03
N ASP A 18 -70.74 -44.96 -41.12
CA ASP A 18 -70.63 -44.20 -42.39
C ASP A 18 -70.44 -42.66 -42.50
N ARG A 19 -69.36 -42.33 -43.23
CA ARG A 19 -69.15 -41.31 -44.29
C ARG A 19 -69.24 -39.80 -44.03
N GLY A 20 -68.11 -39.16 -44.30
CA GLY A 20 -68.02 -37.89 -45.03
C GLY A 20 -66.56 -37.44 -45.20
N PRO A 21 -65.98 -37.39 -46.42
CA PRO A 21 -64.75 -36.64 -46.65
C PRO A 21 -65.11 -35.18 -46.93
N LEU A 22 -64.24 -34.22 -46.60
CA LEU A 22 -63.94 -33.05 -47.44
C LEU A 22 -62.85 -32.18 -46.80
N SER A 23 -61.88 -31.87 -47.67
CA SER A 23 -60.73 -30.99 -47.52
C SER A 23 -61.10 -29.57 -47.07
N MET A 24 -60.28 -28.97 -46.20
CA MET A 24 -60.15 -27.51 -46.14
C MET A 24 -58.78 -27.06 -45.62
N SER A 25 -57.90 -26.78 -46.58
CA SER A 25 -56.91 -25.69 -46.63
C SER A 25 -56.35 -25.11 -45.32
N ILE A 26 -55.06 -25.34 -45.08
CA ILE A 26 -54.21 -24.54 -44.20
C ILE A 26 -54.05 -23.15 -44.83
N SER A 27 -54.55 -22.11 -44.15
CA SER A 27 -54.26 -20.72 -44.50
C SER A 27 -53.22 -20.17 -43.53
N LEU A 28 -52.01 -19.94 -44.03
CA LEU A 28 -51.00 -19.10 -43.37
C LEU A 28 -51.56 -17.67 -43.29
N ARG A 29 -51.80 -17.17 -42.06
CA ARG A 29 -51.59 -15.77 -41.69
C ARG A 29 -51.88 -15.56 -40.21
N SER A 30 -50.96 -14.84 -39.56
CA SER A 30 -51.06 -14.18 -38.25
C SER A 30 -50.30 -14.86 -37.11
N LEU A 31 -48.98 -14.83 -37.27
CA LEU A 31 -48.00 -14.83 -36.18
C LEU A 31 -48.22 -13.52 -35.39
N ALA A 32 -49.02 -13.56 -34.32
CA ALA A 32 -49.14 -12.46 -33.38
C ALA A 32 -47.96 -12.52 -32.40
N THR A 33 -47.06 -11.57 -32.59
CA THR A 33 -45.87 -11.26 -31.80
C THR A 33 -46.25 -11.00 -30.34
N LEU A 34 -45.96 -11.97 -29.46
CA LEU A 34 -45.85 -11.74 -28.02
C LEU A 34 -44.50 -11.06 -27.77
N VAL A 35 -44.45 -9.72 -27.92
CA VAL A 35 -43.32 -8.92 -27.44
C VAL A 35 -43.43 -8.89 -25.91
N LEU A 36 -42.72 -9.81 -25.28
CA LEU A 36 -42.50 -9.81 -23.84
C LEU A 36 -41.74 -8.54 -23.48
N ALA A 37 -42.43 -7.59 -22.85
CA ALA A 37 -41.82 -6.43 -22.22
C ALA A 37 -40.98 -6.91 -21.02
N LEU A 38 -39.73 -7.31 -21.30
CA LEU A 38 -38.66 -7.29 -20.32
C LEU A 38 -38.35 -5.82 -20.05
N ALA A 39 -39.13 -5.22 -19.14
CA ALA A 39 -38.71 -4.01 -18.47
C ALA A 39 -37.36 -4.33 -17.80
N GLY A 40 -36.30 -3.84 -18.43
CA GLY A 40 -34.95 -3.91 -17.92
C GLY A 40 -34.88 -3.18 -16.59
N GLY A 41 -35.09 -3.93 -15.52
CA GLY A 41 -34.42 -3.65 -14.26
C GLY A 41 -32.94 -3.78 -14.55
N GLY A 42 -32.32 -2.67 -14.93
CA GLY A 42 -30.87 -2.56 -14.98
C GLY A 42 -30.39 -2.85 -13.57
N VAL A 43 -29.98 -4.09 -13.32
CA VAL A 43 -29.05 -4.38 -12.25
C VAL A 43 -27.85 -3.52 -12.60
N ALA A 44 -27.68 -2.39 -11.90
CA ALA A 44 -26.49 -1.57 -12.04
C ALA A 44 -25.33 -2.53 -11.83
N ALA A 45 -24.58 -2.80 -12.90
CA ALA A 45 -23.38 -3.62 -12.80
C ALA A 45 -22.53 -2.99 -11.70
N ALA A 46 -22.09 -3.80 -10.74
CA ALA A 46 -21.24 -3.32 -9.66
C ALA A 46 -20.10 -2.50 -10.28
N PRO A 47 -19.76 -1.33 -9.71
CA PRO A 47 -18.74 -0.47 -10.27
C PRO A 47 -17.46 -1.29 -10.45
N VAL A 48 -17.03 -1.40 -11.71
CA VAL A 48 -15.84 -2.18 -12.05
C VAL A 48 -14.64 -1.41 -11.51
N LEU A 49 -14.02 -1.96 -10.47
CA LEU A 49 -12.80 -1.46 -9.88
C LEU A 49 -11.64 -2.33 -10.36
N GLN A 50 -10.74 -1.73 -11.13
CA GLN A 50 -9.54 -2.39 -11.64
C GLN A 50 -8.38 -2.09 -10.71
N HIS A 51 -7.61 -3.11 -10.33
CA HIS A 51 -6.50 -3.00 -9.40
C HIS A 51 -5.18 -3.38 -10.09
N TYR A 52 -4.16 -2.57 -9.84
CA TYR A 52 -2.81 -2.78 -10.37
C TYR A 52 -1.80 -2.64 -9.24
N GLN A 53 -0.76 -3.46 -9.29
CA GLN A 53 0.36 -3.41 -8.34
C GLN A 53 1.67 -3.56 -9.08
N HIS A 54 2.68 -2.78 -8.69
CA HIS A 54 4.03 -2.81 -9.28
C HIS A 54 5.09 -2.69 -8.20
N GLU A 55 6.05 -3.60 -8.22
CA GLU A 55 7.23 -3.59 -7.36
C GLU A 55 8.33 -2.65 -7.87
N GLN A 56 9.23 -2.26 -6.96
CA GLN A 56 10.45 -1.50 -7.27
C GLN A 56 10.20 -0.15 -7.95
N VAL A 57 9.06 0.48 -7.65
CA VAL A 57 8.72 1.83 -8.10
C VAL A 57 9.22 2.81 -7.05
N LEU A 58 10.18 3.67 -7.42
CA LEU A 58 10.81 4.66 -6.52
C LEU A 58 11.38 4.05 -5.23
N GLY A 59 11.96 2.86 -5.32
CA GLY A 59 12.51 2.11 -4.18
C GLY A 59 11.46 1.51 -3.24
N THR A 60 10.19 1.47 -3.67
CA THR A 60 9.08 0.86 -2.95
C THR A 60 8.11 0.23 -3.96
N SER A 61 6.81 0.27 -3.68
CA SER A 61 5.77 -0.36 -4.47
C SER A 61 4.66 0.63 -4.80
N LEU A 62 4.15 0.55 -6.01
CA LEU A 62 2.97 1.26 -6.47
C LEU A 62 1.74 0.35 -6.37
N ARG A 63 0.65 0.89 -5.82
CA ARG A 63 -0.71 0.37 -5.99
C ARG A 63 -1.54 1.40 -6.72
N MET A 64 -2.34 0.95 -7.67
CA MET A 64 -3.26 1.78 -8.42
C MET A 64 -4.63 1.15 -8.49
N SER A 65 -5.68 1.96 -8.40
CA SER A 65 -7.05 1.50 -8.63
C SER A 65 -7.78 2.47 -9.55
N VAL A 66 -8.54 1.95 -10.51
CA VAL A 66 -9.30 2.74 -11.49
C VAL A 66 -10.76 2.27 -11.47
N ALA A 67 -11.69 3.21 -11.27
CA ALA A 67 -13.10 2.93 -11.09
C ALA A 67 -13.96 3.47 -12.23
N GLY A 68 -15.00 2.71 -12.61
CA GLY A 68 -16.07 3.19 -13.49
C GLY A 68 -15.77 3.09 -14.99
N VAL A 69 -14.71 2.39 -15.37
CA VAL A 69 -14.33 2.14 -16.77
C VAL A 69 -14.01 0.67 -17.02
N GLY A 70 -14.05 0.27 -18.29
CA GLY A 70 -13.67 -1.07 -18.71
C GLY A 70 -12.15 -1.30 -18.66
N PRO A 71 -11.70 -2.57 -18.75
CA PRO A 71 -10.28 -2.94 -18.60
C PRO A 71 -9.33 -2.21 -19.56
N ALA A 72 -9.74 -1.94 -20.80
CA ALA A 72 -8.87 -1.29 -21.79
C ALA A 72 -8.51 0.16 -21.41
N GLU A 73 -9.47 0.93 -20.89
CA GLU A 73 -9.23 2.32 -20.48
C GLU A 73 -8.52 2.38 -19.13
N ALA A 74 -8.83 1.45 -18.22
CA ALA A 74 -8.09 1.29 -16.97
C ALA A 74 -6.61 0.94 -17.20
N GLU A 75 -6.32 0.05 -18.16
CA GLU A 75 -4.95 -0.30 -18.56
C GLU A 75 -4.21 0.88 -19.18
N ALA A 76 -4.90 1.69 -19.99
CA ALA A 76 -4.31 2.90 -20.57
C ALA A 76 -3.92 3.92 -19.48
N ALA A 77 -4.79 4.13 -18.47
CA ALA A 77 -4.47 4.97 -17.32
C ALA A 77 -3.28 4.45 -16.52
N HIS A 78 -3.25 3.14 -16.26
CA HIS A 78 -2.18 2.50 -15.52
C HIS A 78 -0.83 2.57 -16.25
N ALA A 79 -0.81 2.28 -17.55
CA ALA A 79 0.38 2.44 -18.39
C ALA A 79 0.87 3.89 -18.43
N ALA A 80 -0.05 4.86 -18.54
CA ALA A 80 0.29 6.28 -18.55
C ALA A 80 0.91 6.75 -17.21
N ALA A 81 0.36 6.30 -16.08
CA ALA A 81 0.90 6.57 -14.76
C ALA A 81 2.32 6.01 -14.61
N LEU A 82 2.52 4.74 -14.94
CA LEU A 82 3.83 4.09 -14.87
C LEU A 82 4.88 4.74 -15.76
N ALA A 83 4.51 5.09 -16.99
CA ALA A 83 5.42 5.76 -17.92
C ALA A 83 5.87 7.12 -17.37
N GLU A 84 4.96 7.89 -16.76
CA GLU A 84 5.31 9.17 -16.16
C GLU A 84 6.18 9.02 -14.92
N ILE A 85 5.88 8.04 -14.05
CA ILE A 85 6.71 7.74 -12.89
C ILE A 85 8.14 7.38 -13.33
N GLY A 86 8.29 6.49 -14.32
CA GLY A 86 9.60 6.10 -14.84
C GLY A 86 10.35 7.26 -15.49
N ARG A 87 9.65 8.14 -16.21
CA ARG A 87 10.24 9.35 -16.80
C ARG A 87 10.76 10.30 -15.73
N LEU A 88 9.97 10.56 -14.67
CA LEU A 88 10.35 11.45 -13.59
C LEU A 88 11.42 10.86 -12.68
N GLU A 89 11.48 9.54 -12.51
CA GLU A 89 12.57 8.87 -11.80
C GLU A 89 13.93 9.15 -12.46
N ALA A 90 13.99 9.15 -13.80
CA ALA A 90 15.20 9.52 -14.55
C ALA A 90 15.61 10.99 -14.37
N VAL A 91 14.75 11.83 -13.81
CA VAL A 91 15.05 13.23 -13.49
C VAL A 91 15.40 13.39 -12.01
N PHE A 92 14.58 12.87 -11.12
CA PHE A 92 14.59 13.21 -9.69
C PHE A 92 15.33 12.21 -8.78
N SER A 93 15.69 11.02 -9.27
CA SER A 93 16.29 9.99 -8.41
C SER A 93 17.68 10.40 -7.90
N THR A 94 17.95 10.24 -6.60
CA THR A 94 19.31 10.36 -6.04
C THR A 94 20.07 9.04 -6.03
N TRP A 95 19.43 7.94 -6.44
CA TRP A 95 20.00 6.59 -6.44
C TRP A 95 20.49 6.17 -7.82
N ARG A 96 19.84 6.67 -8.88
CA ARG A 96 20.25 6.46 -10.26
C ARG A 96 21.42 7.35 -10.60
N GLU A 97 22.55 6.75 -10.97
CA GLU A 97 23.75 7.50 -11.35
C GLU A 97 23.52 8.38 -12.58
N ASP A 98 22.65 7.93 -13.50
CA ASP A 98 22.32 8.59 -14.75
C ASP A 98 21.21 9.63 -14.64
N SER A 99 20.62 9.85 -13.46
CA SER A 99 19.55 10.85 -13.32
C SER A 99 20.06 12.28 -13.46
N GLU A 100 19.16 13.19 -13.84
CA GLU A 100 19.50 14.61 -13.92
C GLU A 100 19.95 15.18 -12.57
N LEU A 101 19.23 14.87 -11.48
CA LEU A 101 19.57 15.31 -10.13
C LEU A 101 20.92 14.77 -9.65
N SER A 102 21.23 13.49 -9.91
CA SER A 102 22.52 12.90 -9.55
C SER A 102 23.67 13.58 -10.30
N ARG A 103 23.47 13.92 -11.59
CA ARG A 103 24.46 14.70 -12.36
C ARG A 103 24.64 16.10 -11.78
N LEU A 104 23.55 16.78 -11.42
CA LEU A 104 23.60 18.10 -10.77
C LEU A 104 24.40 18.05 -9.46
N ASN A 105 24.08 17.09 -8.59
CA ASN A 105 24.76 16.91 -7.30
C ASN A 105 26.26 16.60 -7.44
N ARG A 106 26.65 15.83 -8.47
CA ARG A 106 28.07 15.52 -8.72
C ARG A 106 28.85 16.67 -9.36
N ALA A 107 28.21 17.45 -10.22
CA ALA A 107 28.90 18.48 -10.98
C ALA A 107 29.50 19.57 -10.10
N GLY A 108 28.82 19.91 -8.99
CA GLY A 108 29.27 20.95 -8.07
C GLY A 108 29.43 22.31 -8.75
N ALA A 109 28.86 22.53 -9.93
CA ALA A 109 28.98 23.75 -10.71
C ALA A 109 27.61 24.08 -11.35
N PRO A 110 27.37 25.34 -11.78
CA PRO A 110 26.13 25.69 -12.48
C PRO A 110 25.94 24.79 -13.71
N LEU A 111 24.94 23.92 -13.67
CA LEU A 111 24.50 23.15 -14.83
C LEU A 111 23.12 23.65 -15.26
N PRO A 112 22.85 23.75 -16.57
CA PRO A 112 21.49 23.89 -17.06
C PRO A 112 20.65 22.70 -16.57
N VAL A 113 19.53 23.01 -15.92
CA VAL A 113 18.54 22.02 -15.48
C VAL A 113 17.26 22.17 -16.27
N SER A 114 16.56 21.05 -16.48
CA SER A 114 15.25 20.98 -17.12
C SER A 114 14.23 21.84 -16.37
N PRO A 115 13.17 22.32 -17.07
CA PRO A 115 12.05 22.99 -16.43
C PRO A 115 11.40 22.14 -15.32
N GLU A 116 11.37 20.83 -15.48
CA GLU A 116 10.87 19.86 -14.50
C GLU A 116 11.71 19.89 -13.21
N LEU A 117 13.02 19.69 -13.32
CA LEU A 117 13.90 19.70 -12.15
C LEU A 117 13.90 21.08 -11.48
N ARG A 118 13.90 22.16 -12.26
CA ARG A 118 13.79 23.52 -11.73
C ARG A 118 12.52 23.71 -10.90
N ARG A 119 11.38 23.22 -11.36
CA ARG A 119 10.10 23.30 -10.63
C ARG A 119 10.15 22.54 -9.31
N LEU A 120 10.70 21.32 -9.30
CA LEU A 120 10.83 20.54 -8.07
C LEU A 120 11.77 21.20 -7.06
N LEU A 121 12.92 21.73 -7.51
CA LEU A 121 13.85 22.44 -6.63
C LEU A 121 13.25 23.76 -6.11
N ALA A 122 12.44 24.45 -6.91
CA ALA A 122 11.68 25.61 -6.46
C ALA A 122 10.66 25.23 -5.37
N LEU A 123 10.00 24.08 -5.50
CA LEU A 123 9.08 23.58 -4.50
C LEU A 123 9.81 23.21 -3.19
N CYS A 124 11.01 22.64 -3.29
CA CYS A 124 11.88 22.41 -2.14
C CYS A 124 12.19 23.71 -1.37
N GLU A 125 12.50 24.79 -2.09
CA GLU A 125 12.79 26.09 -1.48
C GLU A 125 11.54 26.76 -0.91
N HIS A 126 10.41 26.65 -1.60
CA HIS A 126 9.11 27.11 -1.08
C HIS A 126 8.79 26.48 0.28
N TRP A 127 8.88 25.15 0.40
CA TRP A 127 8.59 24.47 1.66
C TRP A 127 9.64 24.71 2.74
N ARG A 128 10.91 24.94 2.35
CA ARG A 128 11.95 25.37 3.29
C ARG A 128 11.59 26.71 3.92
N GLU A 129 11.17 27.69 3.13
CA GLU A 129 10.78 29.01 3.62
C GLU A 129 9.48 28.96 4.43
N ALA A 130 8.47 28.27 3.92
CA ALA A 130 7.15 28.18 4.56
C ALA A 130 7.20 27.47 5.93
N SER A 131 8.15 26.53 6.12
CA SER A 131 8.34 25.78 7.36
C SER A 131 9.40 26.38 8.30
N ASP A 132 9.89 27.59 8.03
CA ASP A 132 11.00 28.22 8.74
C ASP A 132 12.24 27.30 8.86
N GLY A 133 12.52 26.57 7.79
CA GLY A 133 13.65 25.66 7.68
C GLY A 133 13.45 24.28 8.29
N ALA A 134 12.29 23.95 8.85
CA ALA A 134 12.01 22.60 9.38
C ALA A 134 11.97 21.52 8.28
N PHE A 135 11.59 21.90 7.07
CA PHE A 135 11.78 21.12 5.86
C PHE A 135 12.99 21.64 5.07
N SER A 136 13.81 20.75 4.51
CA SER A 136 14.91 21.18 3.63
C SER A 136 15.38 20.06 2.71
N CYS A 137 15.37 20.34 1.41
CA CYS A 137 16.02 19.48 0.42
C CYS A 137 17.53 19.70 0.32
N ARG A 138 18.14 20.58 1.13
CA ARG A 138 19.58 20.90 1.06
C ARG A 138 20.45 19.91 1.85
N LEU A 139 19.86 18.83 2.38
CA LEU A 139 20.48 17.92 3.35
C LEU A 139 21.19 16.71 2.70
N GLY A 140 21.45 16.73 1.39
CA GLY A 140 22.10 15.61 0.70
C GLY A 140 23.48 15.26 1.29
N GLY A 141 24.32 16.27 1.52
CA GLY A 141 25.64 16.08 2.14
C GLY A 141 25.57 15.49 3.56
N PRO A 142 24.79 16.08 4.48
CA PRO A 142 24.56 15.49 5.80
C PRO A 142 24.04 14.05 5.77
N LEU A 143 23.08 13.75 4.89
CA LEU A 143 22.57 12.38 4.73
C LEU A 143 23.65 11.42 4.20
N GLN A 144 24.50 11.87 3.28
CA GLN A 144 25.63 11.07 2.80
C GLN A 144 26.59 10.73 3.94
N ALA A 145 26.93 11.69 4.81
CA ALA A 145 27.78 11.45 5.98
C ALA A 145 27.19 10.37 6.92
N TRP A 146 25.86 10.33 7.07
CA TRP A 146 25.19 9.29 7.85
C TRP A 146 25.14 7.93 7.16
N ARG A 147 25.00 7.89 5.83
CA ARG A 147 25.13 6.65 5.04
C ARG A 147 26.54 6.05 5.19
N GLU A 148 27.58 6.89 5.12
CA GLU A 148 28.97 6.50 5.33
C GLU A 148 29.21 6.01 6.77
N ALA A 149 28.61 6.68 7.76
CA ALA A 149 28.67 6.26 9.16
C ALA A 149 28.02 4.89 9.39
N ALA A 150 26.88 4.63 8.75
CA ALA A 150 26.21 3.33 8.80
C ALA A 150 27.06 2.22 8.15
N ALA A 151 27.75 2.53 7.05
CA ALA A 151 28.61 1.58 6.35
C ALA A 151 29.91 1.26 7.12
N THR A 152 30.51 2.27 7.77
CA THR A 152 31.83 2.13 8.43
C THR A 152 31.74 1.86 9.93
N GLY A 153 30.58 2.10 10.56
CA GLY A 153 30.40 2.04 12.00
C GLY A 153 31.00 3.23 12.76
N VAL A 154 31.51 4.26 12.06
CA VAL A 154 32.15 5.44 12.64
C VAL A 154 31.20 6.63 12.54
N LEU A 155 30.92 7.30 13.66
CA LEU A 155 30.05 8.48 13.67
C LEU A 155 30.71 9.67 12.95
N PRO A 156 29.92 10.52 12.26
CA PRO A 156 30.45 11.74 11.66
C PRO A 156 30.86 12.74 12.75
N ASP A 157 31.83 13.61 12.44
CA ASP A 157 32.19 14.72 13.33
C ASP A 157 30.99 15.68 13.48
N ARG A 158 30.44 15.72 14.69
CA ARG A 158 29.23 16.50 14.98
C ARG A 158 29.42 18.01 14.80
N VAL A 159 30.61 18.54 15.09
CA VAL A 159 30.90 19.96 14.98
C VAL A 159 31.00 20.36 13.50
N GLN A 160 31.70 19.57 12.70
CA GLN A 160 31.80 19.77 11.26
C GLN A 160 30.44 19.66 10.58
N LEU A 161 29.65 18.65 10.94
CA LEU A 161 28.33 18.42 10.35
C LEU A 161 27.35 19.55 10.67
N ARG A 162 27.33 20.03 11.92
CA ARG A 162 26.56 21.21 12.32
C ARG A 162 26.98 22.46 11.55
N ARG A 163 28.28 22.68 11.38
CA ARG A 163 28.78 23.83 10.60
C ARG A 163 28.30 23.76 9.14
N GLN A 164 28.35 22.57 8.54
CA GLN A 164 27.86 22.34 7.18
C GLN A 164 26.34 22.60 7.08
N ALA A 165 25.54 22.04 7.99
CA ALA A 165 24.10 22.22 8.03
C ALA A 165 23.69 23.70 8.14
N ARG A 166 24.34 24.47 9.04
CA ARG A 166 24.09 25.91 9.17
C ARG A 166 24.48 26.70 7.92
N ALA A 167 25.61 26.35 7.29
CA ALA A 167 26.00 26.98 6.03
C ALA A 167 24.96 26.73 4.94
N LEU A 168 24.44 25.51 4.83
CA LEU A 168 23.38 25.13 3.89
C LEU A 168 22.07 25.90 4.15
N ALA A 169 21.67 26.04 5.41
CA ALA A 169 20.47 26.79 5.80
C ALA A 169 20.57 28.29 5.44
N GLN A 170 21.78 28.85 5.45
CA GLN A 170 22.05 30.26 5.18
C GLN A 170 22.28 30.59 3.70
N LEU A 171 22.36 29.59 2.81
CA LEU A 171 22.55 29.83 1.37
C LEU A 171 21.38 30.65 0.81
N GLN A 172 21.71 31.77 0.16
CA GLN A 172 20.74 32.70 -0.39
C GLN A 172 20.36 32.33 -1.83
N PRO A 173 19.10 32.57 -2.24
CA PRO A 173 18.67 32.46 -3.64
C PRO A 173 19.44 33.43 -4.53
N GLU A 174 19.59 33.08 -5.80
CA GLU A 174 20.20 33.94 -6.82
C GLU A 174 19.26 35.13 -7.20
N PRO A 175 19.79 36.32 -7.52
CA PRO A 175 18.98 37.42 -8.05
C PRO A 175 18.36 36.98 -9.39
N ALA A 176 17.03 36.83 -9.42
CA ALA A 176 16.22 36.26 -10.52
C ALA A 176 16.05 34.73 -10.55
N SER A 177 16.46 34.00 -9.51
CA SER A 177 16.15 32.58 -9.36
C SER A 177 15.79 32.26 -7.91
N VAL A 178 14.70 31.50 -7.72
CA VAL A 178 14.31 30.98 -6.40
C VAL A 178 15.30 29.94 -5.85
N LEU A 179 16.23 29.46 -6.69
CA LEU A 179 17.26 28.51 -6.28
C LEU A 179 18.50 29.22 -5.76
N PRO A 180 19.20 28.63 -4.76
CA PRO A 180 20.47 29.14 -4.27
C PRO A 180 21.57 29.11 -5.32
N ALA A 181 22.56 29.99 -5.11
CA ALA A 181 23.81 30.01 -5.86
C ALA A 181 24.46 28.62 -5.86
N PRO A 182 24.94 28.12 -7.03
CA PRO A 182 25.71 26.88 -7.09
C PRO A 182 26.89 26.95 -6.12
N SER A 183 26.90 26.03 -5.16
CA SER A 183 27.87 26.00 -4.06
C SER A 183 28.68 24.69 -4.11
N PRO A 184 29.74 24.64 -4.96
CA PRO A 184 30.56 23.45 -5.17
C PRO A 184 30.99 22.76 -3.87
N GLY A 185 30.74 21.46 -3.77
CA GLY A 185 31.12 20.64 -2.62
C GLY A 185 30.35 20.91 -1.32
N LEU A 186 29.48 21.91 -1.30
CA LEU A 186 28.62 22.23 -0.15
C LEU A 186 27.19 21.73 -0.37
N LEU A 187 26.53 22.19 -1.42
CA LEU A 187 25.12 21.91 -1.68
C LEU A 187 24.94 20.63 -2.50
N GLN A 188 24.31 19.63 -1.90
CA GLN A 188 23.75 18.48 -2.57
C GLN A 188 22.27 18.39 -2.23
N TRP A 189 21.44 18.26 -3.25
CA TRP A 189 19.99 18.18 -3.13
C TRP A 189 19.54 16.75 -2.78
N GLN A 190 18.71 16.63 -1.74
CA GLN A 190 17.91 15.45 -1.44
C GLN A 190 16.43 15.83 -1.51
N VAL A 191 15.71 15.32 -2.50
CA VAL A 191 14.34 15.74 -2.79
C VAL A 191 13.27 14.77 -2.27
N ASP A 192 13.67 13.70 -1.58
CA ASP A 192 12.79 12.59 -1.20
C ASP A 192 11.58 12.99 -0.36
N GLY A 193 11.65 14.11 0.38
CA GLY A 193 10.54 14.60 1.20
C GLY A 193 9.47 15.38 0.44
N VAL A 194 9.57 15.49 -0.89
CA VAL A 194 8.53 16.15 -1.72
C VAL A 194 8.42 15.54 -3.12
N ALA A 195 9.49 14.93 -3.64
CA ALA A 195 9.54 14.39 -4.99
C ALA A 195 8.51 13.28 -5.21
N LYS A 196 8.27 12.42 -4.20
CA LYS A 196 7.32 11.32 -4.33
C LYS A 196 5.90 11.85 -4.46
N GLY A 197 5.51 12.80 -3.61
CA GLY A 197 4.25 13.52 -3.75
C GLY A 197 4.11 14.20 -5.11
N HIS A 198 5.13 14.92 -5.58
CA HIS A 198 5.10 15.57 -6.89
C HIS A 198 4.96 14.57 -8.06
N ILE A 199 5.61 13.41 -7.98
CA ILE A 199 5.47 12.32 -8.96
C ILE A 199 4.05 11.76 -8.94
N LEU A 200 3.46 11.54 -7.77
CA LEU A 200 2.08 11.06 -7.63
C LEU A 200 1.09 12.02 -8.31
N ASP A 201 1.23 13.32 -8.09
CA ASP A 201 0.34 14.33 -8.68
C ASP A 201 0.40 14.32 -10.22
N LEU A 202 1.61 14.29 -10.79
CA LEU A 202 1.80 14.25 -12.24
C LEU A 202 1.36 12.91 -12.85
N ALA A 203 1.64 11.79 -12.17
CA ALA A 203 1.20 10.48 -12.61
C ALA A 203 -0.33 10.35 -12.60
N LEU A 204 -0.99 10.90 -11.58
CA LEU A 204 -2.46 10.97 -11.52
C LEU A 204 -3.02 11.81 -12.67
N GLN A 205 -2.39 12.94 -12.99
CA GLN A 205 -2.81 13.75 -14.14
C GLN A 205 -2.73 12.93 -15.44
N ARG A 206 -1.62 12.23 -15.69
CA ARG A 206 -1.48 11.38 -16.89
C ARG A 206 -2.47 10.23 -16.92
N ALA A 207 -2.74 9.60 -15.79
CA ALA A 207 -3.76 8.56 -15.67
C ALA A 207 -5.15 9.08 -16.03
N ARG A 208 -5.51 10.28 -15.54
CA ARG A 208 -6.80 10.92 -15.82
C ARG A 208 -6.95 11.32 -17.28
N ASP A 209 -5.89 11.84 -17.90
CA ASP A 209 -5.89 12.19 -19.32
C ASP A 209 -6.09 10.94 -20.21
N ALA A 210 -5.57 9.80 -19.78
CA ALA A 210 -5.68 8.52 -20.49
C ALA A 210 -6.99 7.74 -20.20
N ALA A 211 -7.69 8.05 -19.11
CA ALA A 211 -9.01 7.48 -18.78
C ALA A 211 -10.05 8.57 -18.48
N PRO A 212 -10.47 9.34 -19.50
CA PRO A 212 -11.41 10.46 -19.31
C PRO A 212 -12.79 10.05 -18.80
N GLN A 213 -13.19 8.78 -18.92
CA GLN A 213 -14.48 8.27 -18.42
C GLN A 213 -14.39 7.67 -17.02
N ALA A 214 -13.19 7.60 -16.43
CA ALA A 214 -13.04 7.09 -15.07
C ALA A 214 -13.85 7.94 -14.08
N SER A 215 -14.47 7.29 -13.11
CA SER A 215 -15.18 7.93 -12.00
C SER A 215 -14.29 8.18 -10.79
N GLY A 216 -13.17 7.46 -10.72
CA GLY A 216 -12.14 7.65 -9.70
C GLY A 216 -10.84 6.93 -10.05
N ILE A 217 -9.73 7.50 -9.56
CA ILE A 217 -8.39 6.91 -9.67
C ILE A 217 -7.70 7.07 -8.30
N ALA A 218 -7.07 6.02 -7.82
CA ALA A 218 -6.20 6.04 -6.65
C ALA A 218 -4.79 5.60 -7.03
N LEU A 219 -3.78 6.34 -6.59
CA LEU A 219 -2.37 5.96 -6.68
C LEU A 219 -1.77 5.99 -5.28
N ASP A 220 -1.03 4.95 -4.90
CA ASP A 220 -0.32 4.84 -3.63
C ASP A 220 1.09 4.31 -3.89
N ILE A 221 2.11 5.09 -3.52
CA ILE A 221 3.51 4.71 -3.57
C ILE A 221 4.07 4.67 -2.15
N GLY A 222 4.20 3.46 -1.62
CA GLY A 222 4.83 3.22 -0.32
C GLY A 222 4.13 3.90 0.86
N GLY A 223 2.81 4.09 0.80
CA GLY A 223 1.98 4.69 1.85
C GLY A 223 1.61 6.15 1.64
N ASP A 224 2.25 6.84 0.69
CA ASP A 224 1.81 8.15 0.25
C ASP A 224 0.92 7.99 -0.97
N ALA A 225 -0.24 8.64 -0.97
CA ALA A 225 -1.27 8.39 -1.95
C ALA A 225 -1.98 9.65 -2.41
N VAL A 226 -2.43 9.63 -3.65
CA VAL A 226 -3.30 10.65 -4.23
C VAL A 226 -4.55 9.99 -4.80
N TYR A 227 -5.69 10.62 -4.53
CA TYR A 227 -7.00 10.13 -4.92
C TYR A 227 -7.67 11.17 -5.81
N TRP A 228 -8.37 10.72 -6.84
CA TRP A 228 -9.29 11.51 -7.64
C TRP A 228 -10.64 10.83 -7.71
N GLY A 229 -11.71 11.63 -7.73
CA GLY A 229 -13.07 11.10 -7.77
C GLY A 229 -13.32 10.12 -6.61
N GLY A 230 -14.04 9.04 -6.88
CA GLY A 230 -14.32 7.99 -5.91
C GLY A 230 -14.59 6.65 -6.59
N PRO A 231 -14.59 5.54 -5.82
CA PRO A 231 -14.93 4.23 -6.36
C PRO A 231 -16.41 4.16 -6.81
N GLU A 232 -17.26 4.98 -6.19
CA GLU A 232 -18.69 5.09 -6.50
C GLU A 232 -19.16 6.55 -6.48
N ALA A 233 -20.30 6.83 -7.11
CA ALA A 233 -20.87 8.17 -7.14
C ALA A 233 -21.13 8.72 -5.74
N GLY A 234 -20.54 9.86 -5.41
CA GLY A 234 -20.71 10.54 -4.11
C GLY A 234 -19.90 9.94 -2.96
N GLN A 235 -19.19 8.82 -3.16
CA GLN A 235 -18.34 8.22 -2.13
C GLN A 235 -16.87 8.62 -2.29
N GLY A 236 -16.17 8.73 -1.16
CA GLY A 236 -14.71 8.85 -1.13
C GLY A 236 -14.04 7.48 -1.10
N TRP A 237 -12.73 7.47 -1.33
CA TRP A 237 -11.87 6.33 -1.09
C TRP A 237 -11.73 6.09 0.41
N ARG A 238 -11.90 4.84 0.83
CA ARG A 238 -11.61 4.41 2.21
C ARG A 238 -10.11 4.21 2.38
N VAL A 239 -9.51 4.95 3.30
CA VAL A 239 -8.05 4.96 3.48
C VAL A 239 -7.70 4.71 4.94
N GLY A 240 -6.93 3.65 5.21
CA GLY A 240 -6.44 3.35 6.56
C GLY A 240 -5.19 4.16 6.89
N VAL A 241 -5.17 4.80 8.06
CA VAL A 241 -3.99 5.44 8.64
C VAL A 241 -3.30 4.41 9.53
N ALA A 242 -2.07 4.04 9.19
CA ALA A 242 -1.30 3.06 9.96
C ALA A 242 -1.00 3.59 11.38
N ASP A 243 -0.95 2.68 12.37
CA ASP A 243 -0.43 3.05 13.67
C ASP A 243 1.11 3.01 13.64
N PRO A 244 1.81 4.14 13.89
CA PRO A 244 3.28 4.17 13.82
C PRO A 244 3.95 3.35 14.93
N LEU A 245 3.23 2.97 15.99
CA LEU A 245 3.72 2.11 17.07
C LEU A 245 3.34 0.62 16.90
N ALA A 246 2.40 0.31 16.00
CA ALA A 246 2.04 -1.06 15.66
C ALA A 246 2.29 -1.31 14.16
N PRO A 247 3.58 -1.42 13.73
CA PRO A 247 3.96 -1.48 12.32
C PRO A 247 3.65 -2.83 11.65
N ALA A 248 2.84 -3.67 12.28
CA ALA A 248 2.48 -4.96 11.71
C ALA A 248 1.67 -4.73 10.43
N ASP A 249 2.00 -5.48 9.38
CA ASP A 249 1.47 -5.26 8.05
C ASP A 249 -0.06 -5.26 8.07
N ASN A 250 -0.70 -6.22 8.74
CA ASN A 250 -2.15 -6.31 8.86
C ASN A 250 -2.71 -5.72 10.18
N ALA A 251 -1.97 -4.84 10.85
CA ALA A 251 -2.48 -4.13 12.02
C ALA A 251 -3.76 -3.36 11.65
N ALA A 252 -4.71 -3.31 12.59
CA ALA A 252 -5.87 -2.45 12.44
C ALA A 252 -5.40 -1.00 12.26
N PRO A 253 -5.96 -0.26 11.29
CA PRO A 253 -5.60 1.14 11.11
C PRO A 253 -5.99 1.92 12.36
N ARG A 254 -5.16 2.91 12.72
CA ARG A 254 -5.44 3.84 13.83
C ARG A 254 -6.67 4.70 13.55
N ALA A 255 -6.92 4.98 12.27
CA ALA A 255 -8.10 5.67 11.79
C ALA A 255 -8.41 5.22 10.36
N THR A 256 -9.69 5.22 9.98
CA THR A 256 -10.10 5.08 8.58
C THR A 256 -10.67 6.42 8.10
N LEU A 257 -10.18 6.91 6.98
CA LEU A 257 -10.59 8.18 6.37
C LEU A 257 -11.43 7.93 5.12
N GLN A 258 -12.28 8.91 4.78
CA GLN A 258 -12.97 9.01 3.49
C GLN A 258 -12.38 10.17 2.69
N LEU A 259 -11.58 9.87 1.68
CA LEU A 259 -10.86 10.87 0.89
C LEU A 259 -11.40 10.95 -0.54
N ARG A 260 -11.75 12.15 -1.01
CA ARG A 260 -12.25 12.37 -2.37
C ARG A 260 -11.48 13.52 -3.00
N SER A 261 -10.71 13.26 -4.06
CA SER A 261 -9.90 14.28 -4.73
C SER A 261 -8.92 15.00 -3.77
N LEU A 262 -8.23 14.21 -2.96
CA LEU A 262 -7.26 14.64 -1.94
C LEU A 262 -6.05 13.71 -1.98
N ALA A 263 -4.96 14.13 -1.35
CA ALA A 263 -3.79 13.32 -1.10
C ALA A 263 -3.56 13.08 0.39
N ILE A 264 -2.78 12.05 0.69
CA ILE A 264 -2.31 11.72 2.03
C ILE A 264 -0.85 11.31 1.97
N ALA A 265 -0.04 11.75 2.92
CA ALA A 265 1.34 11.30 3.08
C ALA A 265 1.68 11.11 4.56
N SER A 266 2.65 10.24 4.85
CA SER A 266 3.08 9.98 6.22
C SER A 266 4.61 9.97 6.37
N SER A 267 5.10 10.62 7.43
CA SER A 267 6.52 10.66 7.78
C SER A 267 6.75 10.31 9.25
N GLY A 268 8.03 10.17 9.63
CA GLY A 268 8.44 9.83 11.01
C GLY A 268 8.22 8.36 11.40
N HIS A 269 8.04 7.46 10.43
CA HIS A 269 7.90 6.04 10.70
C HIS A 269 9.23 5.39 11.14
N ARG A 270 9.19 4.62 12.24
CA ARG A 270 10.40 4.09 12.92
C ARG A 270 11.18 3.02 12.17
N SER A 271 10.63 2.42 11.12
CA SER A 271 11.31 1.34 10.39
C SER A 271 12.44 1.82 9.47
N ARG A 272 12.61 3.14 9.29
CA ARG A 272 13.66 3.75 8.46
C ARG A 272 14.68 4.49 9.33
N GLY A 273 15.96 4.22 9.14
CA GLY A 273 17.02 4.85 9.93
C GLY A 273 18.44 4.37 9.59
N PHE A 274 19.42 4.90 10.33
CA PHE A 274 20.82 4.50 10.24
C PHE A 274 21.21 3.64 11.43
N LYS A 275 21.85 2.50 11.18
CA LYS A 275 22.47 1.68 12.22
C LYS A 275 23.98 1.95 12.24
N VAL A 276 24.47 2.57 13.32
CA VAL A 276 25.92 2.81 13.52
C VAL A 276 26.36 2.07 14.77
N GLY A 277 27.10 0.98 14.57
CA GLY A 277 27.42 0.03 15.64
C GLY A 277 26.16 -0.61 16.22
N ARG A 278 25.93 -0.43 17.53
CA ARG A 278 24.74 -0.97 18.24
C ARG A 278 23.58 0.03 18.36
N ARG A 279 23.74 1.25 17.84
CA ARG A 279 22.76 2.33 17.98
C ARG A 279 21.97 2.51 16.68
N GLN A 280 20.68 2.80 16.84
CA GLN A 280 19.77 3.18 15.76
C GLN A 280 19.56 4.70 15.81
N TYR A 281 19.55 5.31 14.64
CA TYR A 281 19.33 6.75 14.46
C TYR A 281 18.23 6.96 13.42
N SER A 282 17.42 7.99 13.58
CA SER A 282 16.40 8.36 12.60
C SER A 282 17.03 8.70 11.24
N HIS A 283 16.27 8.51 10.17
CA HIS A 283 16.62 9.04 8.85
C HIS A 283 16.24 10.53 8.71
N LEU A 284 15.39 11.05 9.60
CA LEU A 284 15.04 12.47 9.66
C LEU A 284 16.12 13.24 10.42
N LEU A 285 16.73 14.20 9.74
CA LEU A 285 17.76 15.08 10.29
C LEU A 285 17.14 16.42 10.69
N ASP A 286 17.66 17.01 11.77
CA ASP A 286 17.47 18.42 12.09
C ASP A 286 18.23 19.27 11.03
N PRO A 287 17.54 20.12 10.25
CA PRO A 287 18.17 20.88 9.17
C PRO A 287 19.22 21.91 9.61
N MET A 288 19.22 22.33 10.88
CA MET A 288 20.18 23.28 11.45
C MET A 288 21.41 22.59 12.06
N GLU A 289 21.30 21.29 12.31
CA GLU A 289 22.34 20.51 12.99
C GLU A 289 22.94 19.42 12.09
N GLY A 290 22.21 18.99 11.05
CA GLY A 290 22.56 17.83 10.23
C GLY A 290 22.53 16.51 11.02
N TRP A 291 21.98 16.52 12.24
CA TRP A 291 21.98 15.40 13.17
C TRP A 291 20.60 14.73 13.22
N PRO A 292 20.51 13.39 13.30
CA PRO A 292 19.25 12.67 13.39
C PRO A 292 18.45 13.08 14.61
N LEU A 293 17.15 13.25 14.40
CA LEU A 293 16.20 13.43 15.49
C LEU A 293 16.15 12.16 16.34
N ALA A 294 16.21 12.31 17.66
CA ALA A 294 16.19 11.16 18.58
C ALA A 294 14.79 10.54 18.71
N TYR A 295 13.75 11.39 18.79
CA TYR A 295 12.37 10.99 19.01
C TYR A 295 11.42 11.78 18.09
N PRO A 296 11.59 11.68 16.75
CA PRO A 296 10.69 12.38 15.84
C PRO A 296 9.26 11.84 16.05
N PRO A 297 8.23 12.70 16.14
CA PRO A 297 6.86 12.23 16.03
C PRO A 297 6.62 11.70 14.61
N SER A 298 5.62 10.84 14.47
CA SER A 298 5.08 10.51 13.16
C SER A 298 3.99 11.51 12.80
N ALA A 299 3.95 11.96 11.56
CA ALA A 299 2.93 12.86 11.07
C ALA A 299 2.28 12.26 9.82
N THR A 300 0.95 12.25 9.79
CA THR A 300 0.13 11.95 8.63
C THR A 300 -0.60 13.23 8.23
N VAL A 301 -0.47 13.64 6.97
CA VAL A 301 -1.07 14.87 6.45
C VAL A 301 -1.99 14.53 5.29
N VAL A 302 -3.19 15.11 5.30
CA VAL A 302 -4.12 15.13 4.18
C VAL A 302 -4.12 16.52 3.57
N ALA A 303 -3.99 16.64 2.26
CA ALA A 303 -3.88 17.92 1.55
C ALA A 303 -4.55 17.84 0.16
N PRO A 304 -4.72 18.99 -0.55
CA PRO A 304 -5.25 19.00 -1.91
C PRO A 304 -4.39 18.26 -2.95
N ASP A 305 -3.07 18.20 -2.72
CA ASP A 305 -2.10 17.54 -3.58
C ASP A 305 -1.03 16.80 -2.76
N ALA A 306 -0.41 15.80 -3.37
CA ALA A 306 0.49 14.89 -2.69
C ALA A 306 1.84 15.53 -2.39
N ALA A 307 2.31 16.46 -3.23
CA ALA A 307 3.55 17.19 -2.95
C ALA A 307 3.45 18.02 -1.66
N THR A 308 2.30 18.68 -1.44
CA THR A 308 1.99 19.40 -0.20
C THR A 308 1.92 18.45 1.00
N ALA A 309 1.21 17.33 0.87
CA ALA A 309 1.10 16.35 1.96
C ALA A 309 2.48 15.80 2.38
N ASP A 310 3.33 15.43 1.41
CA ASP A 310 4.66 14.83 1.62
C ASP A 310 5.62 15.81 2.34
N ALA A 311 5.68 17.05 1.85
CA ALA A 311 6.53 18.09 2.43
C ALA A 311 6.10 18.44 3.87
N LEU A 312 4.79 18.62 4.10
CA LEU A 312 4.24 18.91 5.41
C LEU A 312 4.42 17.76 6.38
N ALA A 313 4.20 16.50 5.96
CA ALA A 313 4.41 15.34 6.83
C ALA A 313 5.86 15.30 7.33
N THR A 314 6.82 15.59 6.45
CA THR A 314 8.24 15.70 6.82
C THR A 314 8.49 16.87 7.78
N ALA A 315 8.00 18.07 7.47
CA ALA A 315 8.17 19.25 8.32
C ALA A 315 7.60 19.05 9.73
N LEU A 316 6.39 18.50 9.85
CA LEU A 316 5.71 18.23 11.12
C LEU A 316 6.42 17.16 11.96
N SER A 317 7.21 16.29 11.33
CA SER A 317 8.05 15.31 12.02
C SER A 317 9.34 15.91 12.58
N VAL A 318 9.63 17.18 12.25
CA VAL A 318 10.81 17.94 12.72
C VAL A 318 10.40 19.05 13.70
N MET A 319 9.29 19.72 13.43
CA MET A 319 8.80 20.84 14.25
C MET A 319 8.30 20.38 15.63
N PRO A 320 8.29 21.28 16.63
CA PRO A 320 7.48 21.08 17.82
C PRO A 320 6.00 20.86 17.43
N ILE A 321 5.38 19.82 17.98
CA ILE A 321 4.01 19.38 17.60
C ILE A 321 3.00 20.52 17.65
N ARG A 322 3.05 21.35 18.70
CA ARG A 322 2.15 22.50 18.88
C ARG A 322 2.28 23.51 17.73
N ASP A 323 3.52 23.85 17.37
CA ASP A 323 3.80 24.89 16.38
C ASP A 323 3.46 24.37 14.98
N GLY A 324 3.78 23.10 14.71
CA GLY A 324 3.39 22.41 13.48
C GLY A 324 1.87 22.37 13.27
N LEU A 325 1.09 22.01 14.31
CA LEU A 325 -0.37 22.03 14.20
C LEU A 325 -0.93 23.45 14.05
N ALA A 326 -0.39 24.43 14.77
CA ALA A 326 -0.79 25.83 14.61
C ALA A 326 -0.51 26.37 13.21
N TRP A 327 0.53 25.87 12.54
CA TRP A 327 0.80 26.16 11.14
C TRP A 327 -0.21 25.48 10.21
N VAL A 328 -0.53 24.20 10.43
CA VAL A 328 -1.56 23.47 9.65
C VAL A 328 -2.92 24.17 9.69
N GLU A 329 -3.35 24.72 10.83
CA GLU A 329 -4.62 25.46 10.93
C GLU A 329 -4.71 26.68 9.99
N GLN A 330 -3.58 27.19 9.49
CA GLN A 330 -3.51 28.34 8.59
C GLN A 330 -3.54 27.92 7.11
N LEU A 331 -3.41 26.63 6.82
CA LEU A 331 -3.31 26.09 5.46
C LEU A 331 -4.69 25.58 4.99
N PRO A 332 -5.31 26.21 3.98
CA PRO A 332 -6.62 25.79 3.50
C PRO A 332 -6.62 24.37 2.94
N GLY A 333 -7.56 23.54 3.40
CA GLY A 333 -7.73 22.18 2.90
C GLY A 333 -6.66 21.19 3.36
N VAL A 334 -5.85 21.57 4.37
CA VAL A 334 -4.85 20.70 4.98
C VAL A 334 -5.32 20.27 6.36
N GLU A 335 -5.19 18.98 6.65
CA GLU A 335 -5.44 18.43 7.98
C GLU A 335 -4.30 17.48 8.34
N ALA A 336 -3.96 17.37 9.63
CA ALA A 336 -2.86 16.55 10.09
C ALA A 336 -3.20 15.76 11.35
N LEU A 337 -2.63 14.56 11.45
CA LEU A 337 -2.54 13.75 12.65
C LEU A 337 -1.06 13.53 12.98
N VAL A 338 -0.63 14.02 14.13
CA VAL A 338 0.71 13.84 14.66
C VAL A 338 0.66 12.90 15.85
N VAL A 339 1.47 11.84 15.84
CA VAL A 339 1.60 10.87 16.91
C VAL A 339 3.01 10.98 17.49
N SER A 340 3.09 11.36 18.76
CA SER A 340 4.37 11.44 19.48
C SER A 340 5.07 10.08 19.54
N ASP A 341 6.35 10.10 19.92
CA ASP A 341 7.15 8.90 20.18
C ASP A 341 6.55 8.00 21.29
N ARG A 342 5.65 8.54 22.13
CA ARG A 342 4.92 7.81 23.17
C ARG A 342 3.52 7.38 22.76
N GLY A 343 3.12 7.62 21.51
CA GLY A 343 1.81 7.20 21.00
C GLY A 343 0.65 8.14 21.30
N VAL A 344 0.91 9.29 21.93
CA VAL A 344 -0.09 10.34 22.13
C VAL A 344 -0.39 11.02 20.80
N SER A 345 -1.67 11.07 20.43
CA SER A 345 -2.16 11.73 19.21
C SER A 345 -2.50 13.20 19.44
N PHE A 346 -2.16 14.02 18.46
CA PHE A 346 -2.51 15.42 18.33
C PHE A 346 -3.00 15.62 16.90
N ALA A 347 -4.11 16.33 16.70
CA ALA A 347 -4.69 16.50 15.37
C ALA A 347 -5.11 17.95 15.13
N SER A 348 -5.14 18.35 13.87
CA SER A 348 -5.77 19.59 13.45
C SER A 348 -7.27 19.58 13.71
N SER A 349 -7.86 20.77 13.80
CA SER A 349 -9.24 20.97 14.20
C SER A 349 -10.23 20.27 13.30
N GLY A 350 -9.95 20.13 11.99
CA GLY A 350 -10.85 19.50 11.04
C GLY A 350 -10.57 18.04 10.71
N TRP A 351 -9.52 17.43 11.27
CA TRP A 351 -9.16 16.02 11.04
C TRP A 351 -10.34 15.07 11.26
N HIS A 352 -11.14 15.31 12.30
CA HIS A 352 -12.29 14.48 12.65
C HIS A 352 -13.37 14.40 11.55
N ARG A 353 -13.43 15.41 10.66
CA ARG A 353 -14.37 15.42 9.52
C ARG A 353 -14.00 14.44 8.41
N LEU A 354 -12.73 14.02 8.38
CA LEU A 354 -12.22 13.05 7.42
C LEU A 354 -12.51 11.61 7.84
N LEU A 355 -12.81 11.37 9.12
CA LEU A 355 -13.03 10.04 9.66
C LEU A 355 -14.26 9.41 9.00
N SER A 356 -14.11 8.17 8.55
CA SER A 356 -15.24 7.36 8.14
C SER A 356 -16.09 7.02 9.37
N VAL A 357 -17.41 7.14 9.27
CA VAL A 357 -18.32 6.63 10.30
C VAL A 357 -18.20 5.10 10.32
N GLU A 358 -17.56 4.56 11.36
CA GLU A 358 -17.56 3.12 11.57
C GLU A 358 -18.93 2.66 12.06
N THR A 359 -19.61 1.84 11.26
CA THR A 359 -20.61 0.90 11.79
C THR A 359 -19.86 -0.20 12.53
N GLY A 360 -19.52 0.05 13.79
CA GLY A 360 -18.81 -0.91 14.63
C GLY A 360 -19.70 -2.10 15.00
N ALA A 361 -19.32 -3.30 14.57
CA ALA A 361 -19.59 -4.49 15.34
C ALA A 361 -18.41 -4.68 16.30
N ALA A 362 -18.60 -4.35 17.58
CA ALA A 362 -17.62 -4.66 18.62
C ALA A 362 -17.58 -6.18 18.81
N ALA A 363 -16.48 -6.83 18.42
CA ALA A 363 -16.25 -8.24 18.69
C ALA A 363 -15.64 -8.42 20.10
N ALA A 364 -16.11 -9.45 20.81
CA ALA A 364 -15.68 -9.79 22.16
C ALA A 364 -14.19 -10.21 22.21
N ALA A 365 -13.52 -9.84 23.30
CA ALA A 365 -12.07 -9.81 23.44
C ALA A 365 -11.41 -11.21 23.46
N TRP A 366 -10.58 -11.47 22.46
CA TRP A 366 -9.39 -12.30 22.62
C TRP A 366 -8.37 -11.57 23.52
N PRO A 367 -7.56 -12.27 24.34
CA PRO A 367 -6.40 -11.65 24.95
C PRO A 367 -5.49 -11.10 23.83
N ARG A 368 -4.86 -9.94 24.06
CA ARG A 368 -4.04 -9.14 23.12
C ARG A 368 -3.58 -9.86 21.84
N PRO A 369 -3.69 -9.26 20.63
CA PRO A 369 -3.36 -9.91 19.35
C PRO A 369 -2.04 -10.68 19.36
N LEU A 370 -2.01 -11.85 18.73
CA LEU A 370 -0.78 -12.63 18.56
C LEU A 370 0.07 -11.96 17.48
N ARG A 371 1.26 -11.46 17.83
CA ARG A 371 2.23 -10.91 16.88
C ARG A 371 3.09 -12.03 16.31
N ILE A 372 3.32 -11.98 15.00
CA ILE A 372 4.06 -12.96 14.22
C ILE A 372 5.12 -12.19 13.45
N ASP A 373 6.37 -12.25 13.91
CA ASP A 373 7.51 -11.65 13.24
C ASP A 373 8.14 -12.66 12.28
N TYR A 374 8.45 -12.23 11.06
CA TYR A 374 9.09 -13.07 10.04
C TYR A 374 10.24 -12.33 9.37
N GLU A 375 11.28 -13.06 8.99
CA GLU A 375 12.46 -12.52 8.32
C GLU A 375 12.50 -12.97 6.86
N ILE A 376 12.77 -12.02 5.97
CA ILE A 376 13.21 -12.30 4.60
C ILE A 376 14.74 -12.18 4.58
N PRO A 377 15.47 -13.27 4.36
CA PRO A 377 16.92 -13.26 4.43
C PRO A 377 17.55 -12.51 3.24
N THR A 378 18.74 -11.96 3.49
CA THR A 378 19.57 -11.39 2.42
C THR A 378 20.22 -12.51 1.62
N HIS A 379 20.20 -12.40 0.30
CA HIS A 379 20.90 -13.31 -0.61
C HIS A 379 21.99 -12.57 -1.35
N ASP A 380 23.15 -13.21 -1.44
CA ASP A 380 24.28 -12.72 -2.22
C ASP A 380 24.08 -13.10 -3.69
N ALA A 381 23.22 -12.35 -4.37
CA ALA A 381 22.92 -12.54 -5.79
C ALA A 381 23.05 -11.20 -6.52
N ALA A 382 23.66 -11.22 -7.71
CA ALA A 382 23.90 -10.02 -8.53
C ALA A 382 22.61 -9.25 -8.90
N ARG A 383 21.44 -9.89 -8.82
CA ARG A 383 20.11 -9.28 -8.90
C ARG A 383 19.16 -9.99 -7.94
N TYR A 384 18.99 -9.43 -6.74
CA TYR A 384 18.02 -9.93 -5.77
C TYR A 384 16.58 -9.74 -6.27
N ARG A 385 15.77 -10.80 -6.24
CA ARG A 385 14.31 -10.72 -6.43
C ARG A 385 13.60 -10.99 -5.12
N ALA A 386 12.70 -10.11 -4.71
CA ALA A 386 11.90 -10.30 -3.51
C ALA A 386 10.99 -11.55 -3.66
N PRO A 387 10.86 -12.37 -2.60
CA PRO A 387 10.01 -13.56 -2.67
C PRO A 387 8.52 -13.18 -2.64
N TYR A 388 7.72 -13.96 -3.35
CA TYR A 388 6.29 -14.08 -3.11
C TYR A 388 6.11 -14.83 -1.80
N LEU A 389 5.15 -14.43 -0.97
CA LEU A 389 5.00 -14.96 0.39
C LEU A 389 3.53 -14.97 0.80
N ALA A 390 3.07 -16.04 1.43
CA ALA A 390 1.75 -16.12 2.05
C ALA A 390 1.88 -16.55 3.51
N LEU A 391 1.12 -15.89 4.38
CA LEU A 391 1.07 -16.18 5.80
C LEU A 391 -0.40 -16.33 6.23
N TRP A 392 -0.75 -17.46 6.82
CA TRP A 392 -2.10 -17.76 7.28
C TRP A 392 -2.10 -18.58 8.55
N ILE A 393 -3.26 -18.63 9.20
CA ILE A 393 -3.53 -19.47 10.36
C ILE A 393 -4.29 -20.70 9.87
N ALA A 394 -3.88 -21.87 10.33
CA ALA A 394 -4.54 -23.13 10.09
C ALA A 394 -4.84 -23.85 11.42
N ARG A 395 -5.80 -24.76 11.40
CA ARG A 395 -5.99 -25.75 12.47
C ARG A 395 -4.92 -26.84 12.39
N PRO A 396 -4.75 -27.69 13.44
CA PRO A 396 -3.79 -28.79 13.41
C PRO A 396 -4.01 -29.81 12.28
N ASP A 397 -5.24 -29.90 11.77
CA ASP A 397 -5.62 -30.74 10.62
C ASP A 397 -5.26 -30.11 9.25
N GLY A 398 -4.73 -28.88 9.23
CA GLY A 398 -4.37 -28.14 8.03
C GLY A 398 -5.49 -27.32 7.41
N SER A 399 -6.70 -27.32 7.97
CA SER A 399 -7.79 -26.47 7.48
C SER A 399 -7.49 -24.99 7.70
N PRO A 400 -7.70 -24.11 6.69
CA PRO A 400 -7.47 -22.68 6.82
C PRO A 400 -8.45 -22.06 7.82
N VAL A 401 -7.96 -21.10 8.59
CA VAL A 401 -8.72 -20.34 9.58
C VAL A 401 -8.77 -18.88 9.18
N ARG A 402 -7.60 -18.30 8.90
CA ARG A 402 -7.47 -16.87 8.61
C ARG A 402 -6.28 -16.61 7.69
N GLN A 403 -6.50 -15.96 6.56
CA GLN A 403 -5.39 -15.38 5.79
C GLN A 403 -4.93 -14.09 6.46
N LEU A 404 -3.63 -14.00 6.76
CA LEU A 404 -3.05 -12.83 7.42
C LEU A 404 -2.31 -11.93 6.43
N LEU A 405 -1.61 -12.52 5.47
CA LEU A 405 -0.79 -11.80 4.50
C LEU A 405 -0.64 -12.60 3.22
N VAL A 406 -0.66 -11.91 2.08
CA VAL A 406 -0.10 -12.41 0.83
C VAL A 406 0.69 -11.29 0.16
N LEU A 407 1.92 -11.59 -0.24
CA LEU A 407 2.88 -10.70 -0.87
C LEU A 407 3.13 -11.16 -2.31
N GLY A 408 2.89 -10.29 -3.28
CA GLY A 408 3.14 -10.50 -4.70
C GLY A 408 1.94 -10.22 -5.60
N ASP A 409 2.22 -9.74 -6.81
CA ASP A 409 1.28 -9.12 -7.74
C ASP A 409 0.95 -9.97 -8.98
N ARG A 410 1.78 -10.95 -9.33
CA ARG A 410 1.60 -11.80 -10.52
C ARG A 410 1.03 -13.16 -10.15
N SER A 411 -0.16 -13.44 -10.65
CA SER A 411 -0.86 -14.71 -10.38
C SER A 411 -0.05 -15.94 -10.74
N ARG A 412 0.74 -15.91 -11.82
CA ARG A 412 1.62 -17.03 -12.22
C ARG A 412 2.66 -17.41 -11.15
N TYR A 413 3.13 -16.47 -10.33
CA TYR A 413 4.10 -16.74 -9.27
C TYR A 413 3.42 -16.96 -7.92
N LEU A 414 2.24 -16.40 -7.69
CA LEU A 414 1.38 -16.79 -6.57
C LEU A 414 0.96 -18.27 -6.66
N GLN A 415 0.82 -18.82 -7.88
CA GLN A 415 0.65 -20.26 -8.12
C GLN A 415 1.83 -21.11 -7.62
N GLU A 416 3.01 -20.50 -7.44
CA GLU A 416 4.20 -21.16 -6.90
C GLU A 416 4.21 -21.21 -5.37
N LEU A 417 3.15 -20.73 -4.72
CA LEU A 417 2.78 -20.98 -3.33
C LEU A 417 1.69 -22.08 -3.31
N PRO A 418 2.04 -23.36 -3.55
CA PRO A 418 1.07 -24.40 -3.89
C PRO A 418 0.06 -24.71 -2.77
N GLN A 419 0.41 -24.55 -1.50
CA GLN A 419 -0.55 -24.78 -0.42
C GLN A 419 -1.52 -23.61 -0.32
N TRP A 420 -1.00 -22.39 -0.27
CA TRP A 420 -1.83 -21.20 -0.22
C TRP A 420 -2.73 -21.08 -1.46
N TRP A 421 -2.22 -21.33 -2.67
CA TRP A 421 -2.97 -21.27 -3.91
C TRP A 421 -4.16 -22.24 -3.92
N ARG A 422 -4.00 -23.44 -3.36
CA ARG A 422 -5.08 -24.42 -3.23
C ARG A 422 -6.18 -23.99 -2.26
N LEU A 423 -5.81 -23.27 -1.19
CA LEU A 423 -6.72 -22.88 -0.13
C LEU A 423 -7.47 -21.58 -0.46
N TYR A 424 -6.80 -20.62 -1.09
CA TYR A 424 -7.28 -19.25 -1.28
C TYR A 424 -7.25 -18.78 -2.74
N GLY A 425 -6.25 -19.21 -3.52
CA GLY A 425 -5.95 -18.59 -4.82
C GLY A 425 -6.76 -19.08 -6.02
N ARG A 426 -7.29 -20.32 -5.98
CA ARG A 426 -7.91 -20.97 -7.16
C ARG A 426 -9.24 -20.36 -7.61
N ASP A 427 -10.01 -19.83 -6.68
CA ASP A 427 -11.44 -19.59 -6.91
C ASP A 427 -11.75 -18.12 -7.23
N ASP A 428 -10.84 -17.17 -6.92
CA ASP A 428 -11.05 -15.74 -7.16
C ASP A 428 -9.73 -14.96 -7.29
N GLU A 429 -9.12 -15.01 -8.48
CA GLU A 429 -7.89 -14.29 -8.80
C GLU A 429 -8.04 -12.76 -8.61
N SER A 430 -9.24 -12.21 -8.84
CA SER A 430 -9.53 -10.79 -8.67
C SER A 430 -9.54 -10.36 -7.19
N ALA A 431 -10.15 -11.17 -6.31
CA ALA A 431 -10.10 -10.94 -4.87
C ALA A 431 -8.69 -11.09 -4.31
N VAL A 432 -7.91 -12.04 -4.83
CA VAL A 432 -6.49 -12.20 -4.50
C VAL A 432 -5.70 -10.93 -4.82
N HIS A 433 -5.87 -10.35 -6.01
CA HIS A 433 -5.20 -9.10 -6.37
C HIS A 433 -5.64 -7.91 -5.51
N GLY A 434 -6.88 -7.91 -5.01
CA GLY A 434 -7.39 -6.88 -4.10
C GLY A 434 -6.78 -6.91 -2.70
N ILE A 435 -6.37 -8.08 -2.21
CA ILE A 435 -5.81 -8.27 -0.86
C ILE A 435 -4.30 -8.45 -0.84
N ALA A 436 -3.71 -8.84 -1.97
CA ALA A 436 -2.27 -8.99 -2.12
C ALA A 436 -1.56 -7.67 -1.87
N ARG A 437 -0.37 -7.79 -1.29
CA ARG A 437 0.49 -6.66 -0.99
C ARG A 437 1.79 -6.78 -1.77
N PRO A 438 2.53 -5.69 -1.89
CA PRO A 438 3.79 -5.74 -2.57
C PRO A 438 4.83 -6.64 -1.89
N THR A 439 5.65 -7.32 -2.70
CA THR A 439 6.77 -8.14 -2.21
C THR A 439 7.74 -7.32 -1.36
N ARG A 440 8.46 -7.99 -0.45
CA ARG A 440 9.33 -7.34 0.53
C ARG A 440 10.79 -7.71 0.29
N LEU A 441 11.67 -6.71 0.36
CA LEU A 441 13.13 -6.89 0.31
C LEU A 441 13.65 -7.59 1.58
N PRO A 442 14.93 -7.98 1.66
CA PRO A 442 15.48 -8.54 2.89
C PRO A 442 15.21 -7.64 4.10
N GLY A 443 14.78 -8.24 5.21
CA GLY A 443 14.45 -7.50 6.43
C GLY A 443 13.59 -8.30 7.39
N HIS A 444 13.23 -7.65 8.50
CA HIS A 444 12.35 -8.18 9.53
C HIS A 444 10.99 -7.48 9.45
N TYR A 445 9.94 -8.28 9.44
CA TYR A 445 8.56 -7.83 9.24
C TYR A 445 7.67 -8.46 10.30
N SER A 446 6.43 -7.98 10.41
CA SER A 446 5.49 -8.49 11.41
C SER A 446 4.06 -8.44 10.90
N VAL A 447 3.26 -9.41 11.32
CA VAL A 447 1.79 -9.45 11.16
C VAL A 447 1.16 -9.83 12.49
N THR A 448 -0.09 -9.46 12.70
CA THR A 448 -0.87 -9.77 13.90
C THR A 448 -2.07 -10.64 13.57
N TRP A 449 -2.42 -11.55 14.46
CA TRP A 449 -3.71 -12.24 14.43
C TRP A 449 -4.54 -11.80 15.63
N ASP A 450 -5.71 -11.25 15.34
CA ASP A 450 -6.70 -10.76 16.30
C ASP A 450 -7.56 -11.88 16.90
N GLY A 451 -7.43 -13.11 16.40
CA GLY A 451 -8.22 -14.25 16.84
C GLY A 451 -9.49 -14.50 16.08
N LEU A 452 -9.71 -13.81 14.96
CA LEU A 452 -10.87 -14.00 14.11
C LEU A 452 -10.56 -14.96 12.96
N ASP A 453 -11.56 -15.68 12.49
CA ASP A 453 -11.51 -16.43 11.23
C ASP A 453 -11.72 -15.51 10.01
N ASP A 454 -11.59 -16.01 8.79
CA ASP A 454 -11.81 -15.25 7.55
C ASP A 454 -13.24 -14.64 7.44
N GLN A 455 -14.21 -15.15 8.21
CA GLN A 455 -15.58 -14.63 8.28
C GLN A 455 -15.79 -13.63 9.43
N GLY A 456 -14.72 -13.26 10.14
CA GLY A 456 -14.78 -12.32 11.27
C GLY A 456 -15.36 -12.91 12.55
N ARG A 457 -15.48 -14.24 12.64
CA ARG A 457 -16.00 -14.92 13.83
C ARG A 457 -14.86 -15.25 14.79
N PRO A 458 -15.04 -15.10 16.12
CA PRO A 458 -14.02 -15.47 17.09
C PRO A 458 -13.63 -16.94 17.00
N CYS A 459 -12.33 -17.21 16.96
CA CYS A 459 -11.79 -18.55 17.01
C CYS A 459 -11.83 -19.07 18.46
N PRO A 460 -12.17 -20.35 18.68
CA PRO A 460 -12.16 -20.94 20.01
C PRO A 460 -10.72 -21.08 20.56
N PRO A 461 -10.54 -21.19 21.88
CA PRO A 461 -9.26 -21.59 22.45
C PRO A 461 -8.82 -22.96 21.93
N GLY A 462 -7.53 -23.12 21.62
CA GLY A 462 -6.99 -24.39 21.15
C GLY A 462 -5.64 -24.24 20.44
N GLU A 463 -5.16 -25.33 19.86
CA GLU A 463 -3.96 -25.35 19.05
C GLU A 463 -4.23 -24.84 17.63
N TYR A 464 -3.30 -24.05 17.11
CA TYR A 464 -3.29 -23.52 15.77
C TYR A 464 -1.89 -23.65 15.19
N ARG A 465 -1.79 -23.49 13.87
CA ARG A 465 -0.52 -23.43 13.15
C ARG A 465 -0.43 -22.11 12.41
N ILE A 466 0.69 -21.41 12.59
CA ILE A 466 1.10 -20.33 11.71
C ILE A 466 1.81 -20.97 10.54
N GLU A 467 1.23 -20.80 9.36
CA GLU A 467 1.77 -21.30 8.11
C GLU A 467 2.37 -20.14 7.33
N LEU A 468 3.61 -20.33 6.87
CA LEU A 468 4.34 -19.35 6.10
C LEU A 468 4.95 -20.02 4.88
N GLU A 469 4.52 -19.65 3.69
CA GLU A 469 4.99 -20.19 2.42
C GLU A 469 5.65 -19.06 1.62
N ALA A 470 6.82 -19.32 1.03
CA ALA A 470 7.55 -18.37 0.22
C ALA A 470 8.07 -19.05 -1.06
N ALA A 471 8.06 -18.29 -2.16
CA ALA A 471 8.60 -18.71 -3.45
C ALA A 471 9.24 -17.52 -4.16
N ARG A 472 10.42 -17.73 -4.76
CA ARG A 472 11.13 -16.68 -5.49
C ARG A 472 11.23 -17.02 -6.96
N GLU A 473 11.05 -16.01 -7.81
CA GLU A 473 11.23 -16.17 -9.26
C GLU A 473 12.68 -16.59 -9.57
N HIS A 474 12.82 -17.79 -10.14
CA HIS A 474 14.11 -18.47 -10.37
C HIS A 474 14.91 -18.76 -9.09
N GLY A 475 14.27 -18.77 -7.92
CA GLY A 475 14.86 -19.14 -6.64
C GLY A 475 14.22 -20.39 -6.04
N GLY A 476 14.37 -20.54 -4.72
CA GLY A 476 13.82 -21.64 -3.96
C GLY A 476 12.34 -21.48 -3.63
N ARG A 477 11.78 -22.53 -3.03
CA ARG A 477 10.47 -22.53 -2.39
C ARG A 477 10.63 -23.08 -1.00
N GLN A 478 9.90 -22.52 -0.07
CA GLN A 478 9.97 -22.93 1.32
C GLN A 478 8.61 -22.77 1.98
N ARG A 479 8.29 -23.71 2.86
CA ARG A 479 7.15 -23.61 3.76
C ARG A 479 7.59 -23.91 5.18
N LEU A 480 7.13 -23.08 6.10
CA LEU A 480 7.28 -23.26 7.53
C LEU A 480 5.90 -23.39 8.18
N SER A 481 5.86 -24.14 9.26
CA SER A 481 4.69 -24.31 10.11
C SER A 481 5.15 -24.19 11.56
N LEU A 482 4.53 -23.27 12.30
CA LEU A 482 4.82 -23.03 13.71
C LEU A 482 3.55 -23.27 14.53
N ALA A 483 3.58 -24.28 15.40
CA ALA A 483 2.49 -24.55 16.31
C ALA A 483 2.42 -23.48 17.41
N VAL A 484 1.22 -22.95 17.61
CA VAL A 484 0.90 -21.94 18.64
C VAL A 484 -0.40 -22.33 19.33
N HIS A 485 -0.60 -21.87 20.56
CA HIS A 485 -1.89 -22.04 21.24
C HIS A 485 -2.59 -20.69 21.34
N ALA A 486 -3.88 -20.65 20.99
CA ALA A 486 -4.65 -19.42 20.85
C ALA A 486 -4.74 -18.55 22.10
N LEU A 487 -4.47 -19.09 23.29
CA LEU A 487 -4.50 -18.35 24.55
C LEU A 487 -3.22 -18.48 25.38
N ASP A 488 -2.20 -19.25 24.94
CA ASP A 488 -0.95 -19.25 25.70
C ASP A 488 -0.18 -17.96 25.42
N GLY A 489 0.42 -17.39 26.47
CA GLY A 489 1.34 -16.25 26.35
C GLY A 489 2.76 -16.69 25.97
N GLN A 490 2.94 -17.95 25.58
CA GLN A 490 4.26 -18.51 25.34
C GLN A 490 4.77 -18.07 23.97
N ALA A 491 5.90 -17.39 23.98
CA ALA A 491 6.65 -17.13 22.77
C ALA A 491 7.09 -18.43 22.09
N ARG A 492 6.94 -18.50 20.77
CA ARG A 492 7.35 -19.63 19.92
C ARG A 492 8.31 -19.12 18.86
N HIS A 493 9.40 -19.83 18.61
CA HIS A 493 10.48 -19.34 17.75
C HIS A 493 11.08 -20.42 16.85
N LEU A 494 11.38 -20.03 15.61
CA LEU A 494 12.20 -20.75 14.64
C LEU A 494 13.33 -19.80 14.19
N PRO A 495 14.56 -19.89 14.75
CA PRO A 495 15.61 -18.86 14.63
C PRO A 495 16.27 -18.70 13.26
N ARG A 496 16.27 -19.74 12.43
CA ARG A 496 16.69 -19.65 11.02
C ARG A 496 16.17 -20.89 10.31
N ALA A 497 15.12 -20.70 9.53
CA ALA A 497 14.31 -21.83 9.11
C ALA A 497 14.60 -22.26 7.66
N GLY A 498 15.34 -21.47 6.89
CA GLY A 498 15.91 -21.86 5.59
C GLY A 498 16.40 -20.67 4.77
N ASP A 499 16.50 -20.89 3.46
CA ASP A 499 17.07 -19.93 2.53
C ASP A 499 16.07 -18.87 2.07
N GLU A 500 14.78 -19.18 1.93
CA GLU A 500 13.77 -18.21 1.47
C GLU A 500 13.04 -17.51 2.63
N ILE A 501 13.01 -18.15 3.80
CA ILE A 501 12.41 -17.65 5.03
C ILE A 501 13.44 -17.79 6.17
N GLY A 502 13.78 -16.66 6.80
CA GLY A 502 14.74 -16.58 7.90
C GLY A 502 14.13 -17.02 9.24
N ALA A 503 14.21 -16.17 10.26
CA ALA A 503 13.52 -16.40 11.51
C ALA A 503 11.98 -16.25 11.40
N LEU A 504 11.24 -17.07 12.14
CA LEU A 504 9.79 -16.94 12.37
C LEU A 504 9.51 -16.98 13.87
N TYR A 505 8.86 -15.96 14.40
CA TYR A 505 8.62 -15.78 15.83
C TYR A 505 7.17 -15.40 16.09
N ALA A 506 6.54 -15.98 17.11
CA ALA A 506 5.17 -15.67 17.51
C ALA A 506 5.10 -15.38 19.01
N HIS A 507 4.49 -14.26 19.40
CA HIS A 507 4.47 -13.78 20.78
C HIS A 507 3.33 -12.80 21.08
N ARG A 508 3.12 -12.50 22.37
CA ARG A 508 2.08 -11.59 22.86
C ARG A 508 2.68 -10.53 23.80
N GLY A 509 3.39 -9.53 23.27
CA GLY A 509 3.91 -8.40 24.07
C GLY A 509 5.19 -7.79 23.52
N ASP A 510 5.91 -7.03 24.36
CA ASP A 510 7.28 -6.54 24.05
C ASP A 510 8.35 -7.61 24.29
N ASP A 511 7.94 -8.83 24.66
CA ASP A 511 8.82 -10.00 24.82
C ASP A 511 9.20 -10.53 23.43
N ALA A 512 10.03 -9.77 22.71
CA ALA A 512 10.86 -10.28 21.63
C ALA A 512 12.25 -10.64 22.19
N PRO A 513 12.92 -11.71 21.70
CA PRO A 513 14.28 -12.05 22.09
C PRO A 513 15.31 -11.02 21.63
#